data_AF-A0A961D9Q6-F1
#
_entry.id   AF-A0A961D9Q6-F1
#
_cell.length_a   1.000
_cell.length_b   1.000
_cell.length_c   1.000
_cell.angle_alpha   90.00
_cell.angle_beta   90.00
_cell.angle_gamma   90.00
#
_symmetry.space_group_name_H-M   'P 1'
#
loop_
_entity.id
_entity.type
_entity.pdbx_description
1 polymer ?
#
loop_
_entity_poly.entity_id
_entity_poly.type
_entity_poly.pdbx_seq_one_letter_code
_entity_poly.pdbx_strand_id
1 'polypeptide(L)'
;MSTDAKNSLAQMEKIVSLCKRRGFIYQSSEIYGGCGGVWDYGPLGAELKRNLRSAWWNTMTREREDVLGLDASILMNPAIWKASGHVDTFADLMRECSLTNKRVRADHVEPQDGVVMKYSGAKASNGWRWDRSISALLKNGEHIESFRKRIRSLIAQNAGEAAGKPEEIELLGEEKVDAVNGSVDFHPETGGMLGEARPFNLMLKTYLGPTATEDDVTYLRPETAQAIFAQFKNVFDSSRVKVPFGIGQIGKAFRNEVTPKNFTFRSREFEQMELEFFIKPDEAVEIISGEVAKWHEGADLSEPQPNWGWEMWHRYWVDQRTKFYQGIGLGDVLEYYWQTPADLAHYARACVDILCEFPFGTEELEGIAARGDFDLSQHQKHSTKSQEIFD
;
A
#
# COMPACT_ATOMS: atom_id res chain seq x y z
N MET A 1 -6.89 -17.69 -19.45
CA MET A 1 -5.58 -17.03 -19.31
C MET A 1 -4.76 -17.30 -20.55
N SER A 2 -4.22 -16.25 -21.19
CA SER A 2 -3.33 -16.35 -22.35
C SER A 2 -2.04 -17.10 -21.98
N THR A 3 -1.33 -17.60 -22.99
CA THR A 3 -0.04 -18.30 -22.83
C THR A 3 1.01 -17.41 -22.15
N ASP A 4 0.97 -16.10 -22.41
CA ASP A 4 1.88 -15.12 -21.83
C ASP A 4 1.64 -14.90 -20.33
N ALA A 5 0.38 -14.78 -19.91
CA ALA A 5 0.03 -14.65 -18.49
C ALA A 5 0.41 -15.90 -17.67
N LYS A 6 0.40 -17.09 -18.28
CA LYS A 6 0.86 -18.31 -17.62
C LYS A 6 2.38 -18.35 -17.48
N ASN A 7 3.11 -17.90 -18.49
CA ASN A 7 4.58 -17.83 -18.45
C ASN A 7 5.07 -16.81 -17.42
N SER A 8 4.35 -15.70 -17.27
CA SER A 8 4.70 -14.60 -16.38
C SER A 8 4.48 -14.96 -14.89
N LEU A 9 3.38 -15.63 -14.56
CA LEU A 9 3.15 -16.21 -13.22
C LEU A 9 4.21 -17.25 -12.85
N ALA A 10 4.56 -18.14 -13.78
CA ALA A 10 5.60 -19.13 -13.57
C ALA A 10 6.99 -18.50 -13.32
N GLN A 11 7.25 -17.33 -13.90
CA GLN A 11 8.48 -16.58 -13.64
C GLN A 11 8.49 -15.99 -12.22
N MET A 12 7.37 -15.42 -11.76
CA MET A 12 7.28 -14.90 -10.38
C MET A 12 7.50 -16.03 -9.35
N GLU A 13 6.90 -17.20 -9.56
CA GLU A 13 7.13 -18.37 -8.69
C GLU A 13 8.61 -18.79 -8.65
N LYS A 14 9.32 -18.73 -9.78
CA LYS A 14 10.77 -18.99 -9.83
C LYS A 14 11.56 -17.96 -9.02
N ILE A 15 11.20 -16.68 -9.08
CA ILE A 15 11.83 -15.62 -8.28
C ILE A 15 11.62 -15.88 -6.79
N VAL A 16 10.37 -16.10 -6.36
CA VAL A 16 10.03 -16.39 -4.96
C VAL A 16 10.79 -17.63 -4.46
N SER A 17 10.82 -18.70 -5.26
CA SER A 17 11.57 -19.93 -4.95
C SER A 17 13.08 -19.67 -4.82
N LEU A 18 13.65 -18.85 -5.71
CA LEU A 18 15.07 -18.47 -5.66
C LEU A 18 15.37 -17.65 -4.40
N CYS A 19 14.55 -16.64 -4.08
CA CYS A 19 14.69 -15.81 -2.89
C CYS A 19 14.77 -16.68 -1.63
N LYS A 20 13.85 -17.64 -1.49
CA LYS A 20 13.87 -18.59 -0.37
C LYS A 20 15.11 -19.47 -0.40
N ARG A 21 15.39 -20.14 -1.53
CA ARG A 21 16.50 -21.10 -1.64
C ARG A 21 17.89 -20.47 -1.42
N ARG A 22 18.06 -19.20 -1.76
CA ARG A 22 19.34 -18.47 -1.65
C ARG A 22 19.43 -17.57 -0.42
N GLY A 23 18.38 -17.50 0.40
CA GLY A 23 18.40 -16.72 1.63
C GLY A 23 18.33 -15.21 1.41
N PHE A 24 17.48 -14.79 0.48
CA PHE A 24 17.07 -13.40 0.34
C PHE A 24 15.88 -13.08 1.24
N ILE A 25 14.76 -13.80 1.06
CA ILE A 25 13.50 -13.48 1.74
C ILE A 25 12.80 -14.78 2.15
N TYR A 26 12.24 -14.78 3.35
CA TYR A 26 11.46 -15.87 3.93
C TYR A 26 10.08 -15.36 4.35
N GLN A 27 9.09 -16.25 4.36
CA GLN A 27 7.81 -15.98 5.00
C GLN A 27 8.06 -15.80 6.50
N SER A 28 7.68 -14.66 7.07
CA SER A 28 7.88 -14.44 8.50
C SER A 28 7.09 -15.46 9.31
N SER A 29 7.67 -15.98 10.39
CA SER A 29 7.09 -17.01 11.25
C SER A 29 6.72 -18.32 10.53
N GLU A 30 7.46 -18.72 9.51
CA GLU A 30 7.13 -19.86 8.63
C GLU A 30 6.84 -21.16 9.40
N ILE A 31 7.64 -21.51 10.42
CA ILE A 31 7.46 -22.76 11.19
C ILE A 31 6.17 -22.77 12.04
N TYR A 32 5.54 -21.61 12.23
CA TYR A 32 4.27 -21.45 12.94
C TYR A 32 3.08 -21.28 11.97
N GLY A 33 3.27 -21.54 10.68
CA GLY A 33 2.25 -21.37 9.64
C GLY A 33 2.29 -20.02 8.93
N GLY A 34 3.25 -19.16 9.28
CA GLY A 34 3.46 -17.86 8.65
C GLY A 34 2.59 -16.72 9.20
N CYS A 35 3.02 -15.48 8.96
CA CYS A 35 2.26 -14.27 9.22
C CYS A 35 1.94 -13.54 7.90
N GLY A 36 0.67 -13.52 7.52
CA GLY A 36 0.26 -13.02 6.20
C GLY A 36 0.67 -11.57 5.93
N GLY A 37 1.41 -11.36 4.84
CA GLY A 37 1.90 -10.04 4.41
C GLY A 37 3.15 -9.55 5.15
N VAL A 38 3.84 -10.40 5.90
CA VAL A 38 5.07 -10.05 6.63
C VAL A 38 6.22 -10.97 6.21
N TRP A 39 7.40 -10.40 5.99
CA TRP A 39 8.55 -11.10 5.38
C TRP A 39 9.83 -10.84 6.15
N ASP A 40 10.65 -11.88 6.32
CA ASP A 40 11.96 -11.80 6.95
C ASP A 40 13.07 -11.82 5.89
N TYR A 41 14.06 -10.94 6.01
CA TYR A 41 15.19 -10.89 5.09
C TYR A 41 16.33 -11.79 5.59
N GLY A 42 16.68 -12.81 4.80
CA GLY A 42 17.79 -13.74 5.08
C GLY A 42 19.17 -13.12 4.86
N PRO A 43 20.27 -13.88 4.98
CA PRO A 43 21.62 -13.33 4.93
C PRO A 43 21.94 -12.48 3.69
N LEU A 44 21.59 -12.96 2.48
CA LEU A 44 21.84 -12.21 1.24
C LEU A 44 20.86 -11.06 1.06
N GLY A 45 19.61 -11.23 1.50
CA GLY A 45 18.59 -10.18 1.41
C GLY A 45 18.87 -9.02 2.35
N ALA A 46 19.39 -9.30 3.54
CA ALA A 46 19.81 -8.29 4.51
C ALA A 46 20.94 -7.43 3.94
N GLU A 47 21.95 -8.04 3.33
CA GLU A 47 23.05 -7.30 2.67
C GLU A 47 22.56 -6.50 1.46
N LEU A 48 21.74 -7.09 0.59
CA LEU A 48 21.17 -6.36 -0.57
C LEU A 48 20.35 -5.15 -0.12
N LYS A 49 19.45 -5.34 0.85
CA LYS A 49 18.63 -4.27 1.42
C LYS A 49 19.47 -3.18 2.08
N ARG A 50 20.52 -3.57 2.82
CA ARG A 50 21.46 -2.63 3.44
C ARG A 50 22.22 -1.82 2.40
N ASN A 51 22.68 -2.45 1.32
CA ASN A 51 23.38 -1.78 0.22
C ASN A 51 22.48 -0.75 -0.45
N LEU A 52 21.22 -1.12 -0.73
CA LEU A 52 20.24 -0.20 -1.30
C LEU A 52 19.94 0.99 -0.37
N ARG A 53 19.67 0.74 0.93
CA ARG A 53 19.49 1.81 1.93
C ARG A 53 20.70 2.75 1.98
N SER A 54 21.91 2.18 1.96
CA SER A 54 23.15 2.97 2.06
C SER A 54 23.39 3.80 0.80
N ALA A 55 23.15 3.23 -0.38
CA ALA A 55 23.25 3.95 -1.65
C ALA A 55 22.27 5.13 -1.67
N TRP A 56 20.99 4.89 -1.35
CA TRP A 56 19.99 5.96 -1.27
C TRP A 56 20.39 7.02 -0.24
N TRP A 57 20.79 6.62 0.97
CA TRP A 57 21.14 7.58 2.03
C TRP A 57 22.34 8.45 1.63
N ASN A 58 23.37 7.86 1.02
CA ASN A 58 24.55 8.59 0.55
C ASN A 58 24.15 9.61 -0.52
N THR A 59 23.43 9.17 -1.57
CA THR A 59 23.00 10.04 -2.67
C THR A 59 22.08 11.16 -2.19
N MET A 60 21.18 10.88 -1.26
CA MET A 60 20.20 11.87 -0.83
C MET A 60 20.74 12.83 0.23
N THR A 61 21.61 12.39 1.15
CA THR A 61 21.97 13.19 2.34
C THR A 61 23.46 13.51 2.49
N ARG A 62 24.36 12.80 1.78
CA ARG A 62 25.81 12.99 1.92
C ARG A 62 26.45 13.63 0.70
N GLU A 63 25.92 13.31 -0.47
CA GLU A 63 26.33 13.89 -1.76
C GLU A 63 25.61 15.22 -2.03
N ARG A 64 24.75 15.65 -1.11
CA ARG A 64 23.97 16.88 -1.18
C ARG A 64 24.19 17.72 0.08
N GLU A 65 24.23 19.04 -0.09
CA GLU A 65 24.32 19.99 1.03
C GLU A 65 22.94 20.50 1.47
N ASP A 66 21.92 20.28 0.64
CA ASP A 66 20.55 20.81 0.81
C ASP A 66 19.57 19.79 1.40
N VAL A 67 20.02 18.61 1.83
CA VAL A 67 19.15 17.58 2.42
C VAL A 67 19.74 17.07 3.74
N LEU A 68 18.93 17.15 4.78
CA LEU A 68 19.27 16.69 6.13
C LEU A 68 18.65 15.31 6.40
N GLY A 69 19.22 14.58 7.36
CA GLY A 69 18.70 13.29 7.80
C GLY A 69 17.84 13.39 9.06
N LEU A 70 16.75 12.60 9.11
CA LEU A 70 15.93 12.40 10.30
C LEU A 70 15.69 10.90 10.54
N ASP A 71 15.68 10.48 11.80
CA ASP A 71 15.20 9.16 12.23
C ASP A 71 14.16 9.35 13.34
N ALA A 72 12.89 9.18 13.00
CA ALA A 72 11.79 9.40 13.92
C ALA A 72 11.15 8.09 14.38
N SER A 73 10.46 8.15 15.52
CA SER A 73 9.74 7.01 16.09
C SER A 73 8.63 6.50 15.17
N ILE A 74 8.32 5.21 15.30
CA ILE A 74 7.15 4.58 14.66
C ILE A 74 5.86 4.99 15.38
N LEU A 75 5.89 5.00 16.70
CA LEU A 75 4.77 5.43 17.53
C LEU A 75 4.75 6.95 17.61
N MET A 76 3.58 7.52 17.34
CA MET A 76 3.36 8.96 17.29
C MET A 76 2.05 9.32 18.00
N ASN A 77 1.92 10.58 18.41
CA ASN A 77 0.68 11.06 19.01
C ASN A 77 -0.48 10.90 18.00
N PRO A 78 -1.63 10.32 18.39
CA PRO A 78 -2.78 10.12 17.50
C PRO A 78 -3.27 11.38 16.77
N ALA A 79 -3.08 12.56 17.38
CA ALA A 79 -3.44 13.83 16.78
C ALA A 79 -2.72 14.09 15.44
N ILE A 80 -1.53 13.52 15.22
CA ILE A 80 -0.79 13.61 13.95
C ILE A 80 -1.56 12.94 12.81
N TRP A 81 -2.16 11.78 13.07
CA TRP A 81 -2.94 11.02 12.08
C TRP A 81 -4.32 11.63 11.85
N LYS A 82 -4.85 12.37 12.82
CA LYS A 82 -6.05 13.18 12.64
C LYS A 82 -5.75 14.42 11.80
N ALA A 83 -4.66 15.13 12.10
CA ALA A 83 -4.25 16.33 11.38
C ALA A 83 -3.99 16.06 9.90
N SER A 84 -3.32 14.95 9.59
CA SER A 84 -3.04 14.51 8.22
C SER A 84 -4.22 13.85 7.51
N GLY A 85 -5.35 13.65 8.20
CA GLY A 85 -6.56 13.01 7.64
C GLY A 85 -6.54 11.48 7.63
N HIS A 86 -5.44 10.83 7.98
CA HIS A 86 -5.31 9.37 7.94
C HIS A 86 -6.36 8.62 8.77
N VAL A 87 -6.75 9.15 9.94
CA VAL A 87 -7.81 8.53 10.75
C VAL A 87 -9.14 8.48 10.00
N ASP A 88 -9.44 9.49 9.18
CA ASP A 88 -10.74 9.65 8.54
C ASP A 88 -10.80 9.04 7.14
N THR A 89 -9.70 9.10 6.38
CA THR A 89 -9.70 8.79 4.94
C THR A 89 -8.79 7.64 4.54
N PHE A 90 -7.88 7.17 5.42
CA PHE A 90 -6.94 6.09 5.08
C PHE A 90 -7.60 4.71 5.20
N ALA A 91 -8.56 4.44 4.32
CA ALA A 91 -9.36 3.24 4.33
C ALA A 91 -9.57 2.68 2.93
N ASP A 92 -9.59 1.35 2.85
CA ASP A 92 -10.02 0.63 1.67
C ASP A 92 -11.49 0.22 1.78
N LEU A 93 -12.16 0.09 0.64
CA LEU A 93 -13.45 -0.58 0.59
C LEU A 93 -13.22 -2.09 0.65
N MET A 94 -13.72 -2.73 1.71
CA MET A 94 -13.62 -4.16 1.94
C MET A 94 -14.98 -4.83 1.80
N ARG A 95 -15.01 -6.02 1.19
CA ARG A 95 -16.16 -6.93 1.16
C ARG A 95 -15.82 -8.24 1.87
N GLU A 96 -16.80 -8.83 2.54
CA GLU A 96 -16.63 -10.10 3.27
C GLU A 96 -17.49 -11.20 2.64
N CYS A 97 -16.91 -12.39 2.49
CA CYS A 97 -17.59 -13.57 1.97
C CYS A 97 -18.55 -14.15 3.02
N SER A 98 -19.84 -14.18 2.69
CA SER A 98 -20.90 -14.67 3.58
C SER A 98 -20.75 -16.14 4.00
N LEU A 99 -19.96 -16.92 3.26
CA LEU A 99 -19.73 -18.35 3.53
C LEU A 99 -18.52 -18.61 4.44
N THR A 100 -17.49 -17.77 4.41
CA THR A 100 -16.17 -18.08 5.02
C THR A 100 -15.59 -16.95 5.86
N ASN A 101 -16.21 -15.78 5.88
CA ASN A 101 -15.70 -14.54 6.46
C ASN A 101 -14.34 -14.09 5.88
N LYS A 102 -13.88 -14.70 4.78
CA LYS A 102 -12.72 -14.21 4.03
C LYS A 102 -13.04 -12.84 3.43
N ARG A 103 -12.05 -11.95 3.46
CA ARG A 103 -12.19 -10.55 3.07
C ARG A 103 -11.41 -10.30 1.78
N VAL A 104 -11.94 -9.40 0.97
CA VAL A 104 -11.31 -8.92 -0.26
C VAL A 104 -11.47 -7.41 -0.35
N ARG A 105 -10.50 -6.74 -0.98
CA ARG A 105 -10.65 -5.34 -1.41
C ARG A 105 -11.70 -5.29 -2.54
N ALA A 106 -12.63 -4.36 -2.48
CA ALA A 106 -13.82 -4.34 -3.33
C ALA A 106 -13.49 -4.09 -4.81
N ASP A 107 -12.47 -3.27 -5.07
CA ASP A 107 -11.93 -2.92 -6.39
C ASP A 107 -11.00 -4.00 -6.97
N HIS A 108 -10.51 -4.94 -6.15
CA HIS A 108 -9.64 -6.03 -6.59
C HIS A 108 -10.38 -7.34 -6.93
N VAL A 109 -11.71 -7.31 -6.99
CA VAL A 109 -12.50 -8.49 -7.35
C VAL A 109 -12.62 -8.56 -8.87
N GLU A 110 -11.90 -9.50 -9.47
CA GLU A 110 -11.97 -9.76 -10.91
C GLU A 110 -13.38 -10.21 -11.34
N PRO A 111 -13.86 -9.75 -12.51
CA PRO A 111 -15.12 -10.21 -13.09
C PRO A 111 -15.13 -11.73 -13.29
N GLN A 112 -16.22 -12.39 -12.87
CA GLN A 112 -16.37 -13.84 -12.92
C GLN A 112 -17.66 -14.26 -13.63
N ASP A 113 -17.53 -15.34 -14.39
CA ASP A 113 -18.63 -15.97 -15.13
C ASP A 113 -19.00 -17.31 -14.50
N GLY A 114 -20.29 -17.63 -14.48
CA GLY A 114 -20.76 -18.91 -13.99
C GLY A 114 -22.25 -18.96 -13.75
N VAL A 115 -22.67 -19.93 -12.96
CA VAL A 115 -24.06 -20.05 -12.52
C VAL A 115 -24.15 -19.89 -11.02
N VAL A 116 -25.09 -19.08 -10.56
CA VAL A 116 -25.31 -18.90 -9.12
C VAL A 116 -26.13 -20.07 -8.58
N MET A 117 -25.56 -20.77 -7.61
CA MET A 117 -26.23 -21.83 -6.87
C MET A 117 -26.65 -21.28 -5.51
N LYS A 118 -27.91 -21.47 -5.16
CA LYS A 118 -28.48 -21.11 -3.86
C LYS A 118 -28.84 -22.37 -3.07
N TYR A 119 -28.63 -22.30 -1.77
CA TYR A 119 -29.07 -23.31 -0.81
C TYR A 119 -29.81 -22.62 0.33
N SER A 120 -30.91 -23.19 0.79
CA SER A 120 -31.66 -22.65 1.93
C SER A 120 -30.93 -22.84 3.26
N GLY A 121 -29.97 -23.77 3.32
CA GLY A 121 -29.14 -24.02 4.48
C GLY A 121 -28.30 -25.28 4.33
N ALA A 122 -27.75 -25.76 5.44
CA ALA A 122 -27.06 -27.05 5.53
C ALA A 122 -27.32 -27.72 6.88
N LYS A 123 -27.20 -29.04 6.95
CA LYS A 123 -27.27 -29.80 8.22
C LYS A 123 -26.26 -30.93 8.23
N ALA A 124 -25.87 -31.41 9.40
CA ALA A 124 -25.03 -32.59 9.56
C ALA A 124 -25.70 -33.65 10.43
N SER A 125 -25.22 -34.90 10.32
CA SER A 125 -25.77 -36.05 11.06
C SER A 125 -25.65 -35.94 12.58
N ASN A 126 -24.73 -35.11 13.07
CA ASN A 126 -24.54 -34.84 14.50
C ASN A 126 -25.57 -33.84 15.09
N GLY A 127 -26.55 -33.40 14.30
CA GLY A 127 -27.58 -32.43 14.72
C GLY A 127 -27.22 -30.97 14.48
N TRP A 128 -26.02 -30.67 13.96
CA TRP A 128 -25.61 -29.32 13.59
C TRP A 128 -26.42 -28.81 12.37
N ARG A 129 -26.74 -27.51 12.37
CA ARG A 129 -27.51 -26.84 11.33
C ARG A 129 -26.95 -25.46 11.00
N TRP A 130 -27.10 -25.09 9.74
CA TRP A 130 -26.87 -23.76 9.19
C TRP A 130 -28.17 -23.30 8.53
N ASP A 131 -28.94 -22.49 9.25
CA ASP A 131 -30.28 -22.04 8.82
C ASP A 131 -30.25 -20.68 8.09
N ARG A 132 -29.12 -20.33 7.48
CA ARG A 132 -28.95 -19.14 6.63
C ARG A 132 -28.78 -19.54 5.17
N SER A 133 -29.35 -18.74 4.27
CA SER A 133 -29.18 -18.93 2.83
C SER A 133 -27.71 -18.84 2.42
N ILE A 134 -27.30 -19.72 1.51
CA ILE A 134 -25.94 -19.78 0.95
C ILE A 134 -26.05 -19.50 -0.54
N SER A 135 -25.39 -18.46 -1.00
CA SER A 135 -25.24 -18.15 -2.43
C SER A 135 -23.78 -18.31 -2.82
N ALA A 136 -23.51 -19.15 -3.82
CA ALA A 136 -22.15 -19.35 -4.33
C ALA A 136 -22.12 -19.59 -5.84
N LEU A 137 -21.04 -19.14 -6.48
CA LEU A 137 -20.81 -19.25 -7.91
C LEU A 137 -20.21 -20.60 -8.27
N LEU A 138 -20.91 -21.35 -9.11
CA LEU A 138 -20.40 -22.48 -9.88
C LEU A 138 -19.68 -21.90 -11.11
N LYS A 139 -18.35 -21.99 -11.14
CA LYS A 139 -17.56 -21.38 -12.21
C LYS A 139 -17.74 -22.13 -13.53
N ASN A 140 -17.61 -21.42 -14.65
CA ASN A 140 -17.62 -22.05 -15.96
C ASN A 140 -16.57 -23.18 -16.07
N GLY A 141 -17.00 -24.38 -16.43
CA GLY A 141 -16.15 -25.58 -16.51
C GLY A 141 -15.96 -26.34 -15.19
N GLU A 142 -16.46 -25.84 -14.06
CA GLU A 142 -16.47 -26.59 -12.79
C GLU A 142 -17.59 -27.63 -12.79
N HIS A 143 -17.27 -28.88 -12.42
CA HIS A 143 -18.28 -29.94 -12.30
C HIS A 143 -19.09 -29.78 -11.01
N ILE A 144 -20.42 -29.99 -11.09
CA ILE A 144 -21.35 -29.74 -9.97
C ILE A 144 -21.00 -30.52 -8.69
N GLU A 145 -20.54 -31.77 -8.80
CA GLU A 145 -20.12 -32.56 -7.63
C GLU A 145 -18.85 -32.00 -6.96
N SER A 146 -17.90 -31.48 -7.76
CA SER A 146 -16.70 -30.81 -7.23
C SER A 146 -17.09 -29.53 -6.50
N PHE A 147 -18.01 -28.76 -7.07
CA PHE A 147 -18.58 -27.58 -6.45
C PHE A 147 -19.25 -27.91 -5.10
N ARG A 148 -20.16 -28.89 -5.06
CA ARG A 148 -20.84 -29.30 -3.82
C ARG A 148 -19.85 -29.76 -2.75
N LYS A 149 -18.81 -30.51 -3.15
CA LYS A 149 -17.72 -30.92 -2.23
C LYS A 149 -16.98 -29.70 -1.67
N ARG A 150 -16.66 -28.72 -2.52
CA ARG A 150 -16.02 -27.46 -2.11
C ARG A 150 -16.89 -26.68 -1.13
N ILE A 151 -18.18 -26.49 -1.42
CA ILE A 151 -19.10 -25.77 -0.52
C ILE A 151 -19.20 -26.45 0.85
N ARG A 152 -19.35 -27.78 0.90
CA ARG A 152 -19.36 -28.53 2.17
C ARG A 152 -18.06 -28.36 2.95
N SER A 153 -16.92 -28.37 2.28
CA SER A 153 -15.62 -28.14 2.92
C SER A 153 -15.50 -26.74 3.50
N LEU A 154 -16.01 -25.71 2.81
CA LEU A 154 -15.98 -24.32 3.29
C LEU A 154 -16.90 -24.11 4.49
N ILE A 155 -18.07 -24.75 4.48
CA ILE A 155 -19.00 -24.76 5.62
C ILE A 155 -18.34 -25.41 6.84
N ALA A 156 -17.76 -26.60 6.67
CA ALA A 156 -17.05 -27.30 7.74
C ALA A 156 -15.89 -26.45 8.30
N GLN A 157 -15.13 -25.79 7.43
CA GLN A 157 -14.04 -24.90 7.84
C GLN A 157 -14.54 -23.72 8.68
N ASN A 158 -15.66 -23.10 8.31
CA ASN A 158 -16.23 -21.97 9.06
C ASN A 158 -16.83 -22.43 10.40
N ALA A 159 -17.56 -23.55 10.39
CA ALA A 159 -18.18 -24.09 11.60
C ALA A 159 -17.19 -24.77 12.57
N GLY A 160 -15.95 -25.03 12.13
CA GLY A 160 -14.95 -25.74 12.91
C GLY A 160 -15.39 -27.16 13.26
N GLU A 161 -15.05 -27.63 14.45
CA GLU A 161 -15.39 -28.98 14.93
C GLU A 161 -16.92 -29.22 15.06
N ALA A 162 -17.73 -28.15 15.08
CA ALA A 162 -19.17 -28.25 15.32
C ALA A 162 -19.94 -28.95 14.18
N ALA A 163 -19.53 -28.77 12.91
CA ALA A 163 -20.24 -29.34 11.77
C ALA A 163 -19.81 -30.77 11.42
N GLY A 164 -18.77 -31.30 12.08
CA GLY A 164 -18.20 -32.60 11.71
C GLY A 164 -17.43 -32.55 10.39
N LYS A 165 -17.33 -33.70 9.72
CA LYS A 165 -16.57 -33.81 8.47
C LYS A 165 -17.37 -33.27 7.27
N PRO A 166 -16.73 -32.69 6.24
CA PRO A 166 -17.42 -32.20 5.05
C PRO A 166 -18.37 -33.22 4.39
N GLU A 167 -18.04 -34.50 4.45
CA GLU A 167 -18.84 -35.59 3.85
C GLU A 167 -20.16 -35.84 4.59
N GLU A 168 -20.25 -35.44 5.87
CA GLU A 168 -21.41 -35.62 6.74
C GLU A 168 -22.43 -34.46 6.60
N ILE A 169 -22.05 -33.41 5.86
CA ILE A 169 -22.88 -32.23 5.64
C ILE A 169 -23.80 -32.46 4.42
N GLU A 170 -25.10 -32.26 4.63
CA GLU A 170 -26.14 -32.23 3.60
C GLU A 170 -26.52 -30.77 3.30
N LEU A 171 -26.44 -30.37 2.03
CA LEU A 171 -26.90 -29.05 1.56
C LEU A 171 -28.41 -29.10 1.31
N LEU A 172 -29.14 -28.08 1.75
CA LEU A 172 -30.60 -28.05 1.73
C LEU A 172 -31.13 -27.07 0.68
N GLY A 173 -32.24 -27.42 0.04
CA GLY A 173 -32.99 -26.51 -0.85
C GLY A 173 -32.13 -25.98 -2.00
N GLU A 174 -31.44 -26.87 -2.71
CA GLU A 174 -30.64 -26.49 -3.87
C GLU A 174 -31.50 -25.87 -4.96
N GLU A 175 -31.15 -24.65 -5.35
CA GLU A 175 -31.78 -23.89 -6.42
C GLU A 175 -30.69 -23.36 -7.35
N LYS A 176 -30.88 -23.62 -8.65
CA LYS A 176 -30.04 -23.05 -9.71
C LYS A 176 -30.69 -21.76 -10.19
N VAL A 177 -29.99 -20.65 -10.05
CA VAL A 177 -30.42 -19.33 -10.54
C VAL A 177 -29.83 -19.09 -11.93
N ASP A 178 -30.01 -17.88 -12.46
CA ASP A 178 -29.48 -17.45 -13.74
C ASP A 178 -27.95 -17.44 -13.80
N ALA A 179 -27.44 -17.58 -15.02
CA ALA A 179 -26.03 -17.39 -15.32
C ALA A 179 -25.65 -15.92 -15.12
N VAL A 180 -24.47 -15.69 -14.57
CA VAL A 180 -23.85 -14.37 -14.45
C VAL A 180 -22.65 -14.28 -15.39
N ASN A 181 -22.46 -13.10 -15.96
CA ASN A 181 -21.35 -12.77 -16.83
C ASN A 181 -20.69 -11.49 -16.31
N GLY A 182 -19.39 -11.54 -16.03
CA GLY A 182 -18.61 -10.44 -15.49
C GLY A 182 -19.02 -9.99 -14.09
N SER A 183 -19.54 -10.89 -13.23
CA SER A 183 -19.97 -10.52 -11.88
C SER A 183 -18.78 -10.36 -10.93
N VAL A 184 -18.82 -9.32 -10.11
CA VAL A 184 -17.84 -9.05 -9.03
C VAL A 184 -18.41 -9.34 -7.63
N ASP A 185 -19.56 -10.02 -7.56
CA ASP A 185 -20.28 -10.27 -6.29
C ASP A 185 -19.89 -11.56 -5.58
N PHE A 186 -18.92 -12.29 -6.13
CA PHE A 186 -18.49 -13.57 -5.60
C PHE A 186 -17.01 -13.55 -5.27
N HIS A 187 -16.65 -14.10 -4.12
CA HIS A 187 -15.26 -14.15 -3.69
C HIS A 187 -14.43 -15.02 -4.67
N PRO A 188 -13.30 -14.55 -5.21
CA PRO A 188 -12.56 -15.26 -6.26
C PRO A 188 -12.10 -16.68 -5.88
N GLU A 189 -11.65 -16.90 -4.64
CA GLU A 189 -11.22 -18.24 -4.20
C GLU A 189 -12.40 -19.15 -3.80
N THR A 190 -13.33 -18.66 -2.99
CA THR A 190 -14.36 -19.49 -2.35
C THR A 190 -15.65 -19.57 -3.17
N GLY A 191 -15.83 -18.69 -4.15
CA GLY A 191 -17.07 -18.53 -4.92
C GLY A 191 -18.27 -18.07 -4.09
N GLY A 192 -18.14 -17.86 -2.77
CA GLY A 192 -19.26 -17.43 -1.94
C GLY A 192 -19.60 -15.96 -2.16
N MET A 193 -20.88 -15.61 -2.05
CA MET A 193 -21.38 -14.25 -2.24
C MET A 193 -20.74 -13.27 -1.25
N LEU A 194 -20.28 -12.14 -1.77
CA LEU A 194 -19.68 -11.03 -1.05
C LEU A 194 -20.77 -10.07 -0.55
N GLY A 195 -20.67 -9.68 0.72
CA GLY A 195 -21.51 -8.64 1.29
C GLY A 195 -21.23 -7.26 0.71
N GLU A 196 -21.93 -6.25 1.25
CA GLU A 196 -21.73 -4.84 0.88
C GLU A 196 -20.30 -4.36 1.20
N ALA A 197 -19.80 -3.45 0.37
CA ALA A 197 -18.52 -2.80 0.59
C ALA A 197 -18.58 -1.87 1.80
N ARG A 198 -17.59 -1.93 2.68
CA ARG A 198 -17.48 -1.08 3.88
C ARG A 198 -16.07 -0.53 4.01
N PRO A 199 -15.89 0.71 4.50
CA PRO A 199 -14.57 1.25 4.78
C PRO A 199 -13.83 0.43 5.85
N PHE A 200 -12.57 0.12 5.58
CA PHE A 200 -11.66 -0.54 6.50
C PHE A 200 -10.39 0.29 6.64
N ASN A 201 -10.16 0.87 7.82
CA ASN A 201 -8.98 1.70 8.07
C ASN A 201 -7.71 0.85 8.01
N LEU A 202 -6.73 1.30 7.21
CA LEU A 202 -5.49 0.60 6.96
C LEU A 202 -4.41 0.88 8.00
N MET A 203 -4.63 1.74 9.00
CA MET A 203 -3.66 1.92 10.08
C MET A 203 -3.74 0.76 11.07
N LEU A 204 -2.57 0.25 11.49
CA LEU A 204 -2.50 -0.71 12.59
C LEU A 204 -2.66 0.02 13.92
N LYS A 205 -3.83 -0.16 14.54
CA LYS A 205 -4.17 0.33 15.88
C LYS A 205 -3.48 -0.51 16.96
N THR A 206 -2.93 0.16 17.97
CA THR A 206 -2.42 -0.46 19.21
C THR A 206 -2.73 0.45 20.40
N TYR A 207 -2.31 0.06 21.60
CA TYR A 207 -2.50 0.81 22.83
C TYR A 207 -1.14 1.11 23.49
N LEU A 208 -0.87 2.39 23.77
CA LEU A 208 0.33 2.86 24.44
C LEU A 208 -0.01 3.25 25.88
N GLY A 209 -0.02 2.24 26.75
CA GLY A 209 -0.35 2.41 28.17
C GLY A 209 -0.56 1.06 28.84
N PRO A 210 -0.52 1.00 30.18
CA PRO A 210 -0.66 -0.26 30.92
C PRO A 210 -2.10 -0.81 30.90
N THR A 211 -3.08 0.03 30.62
CA THR A 211 -4.52 -0.26 30.79
C THR A 211 -5.26 -0.55 29.50
N ALA A 212 -4.62 -0.36 28.35
CA ALA A 212 -5.20 -0.57 27.01
C ALA A 212 -6.61 0.02 26.85
N THR A 213 -6.81 1.26 27.30
CA THR A 213 -8.09 1.97 27.19
C THR A 213 -8.17 2.73 25.86
N GLU A 214 -9.36 3.20 25.47
CA GLU A 214 -9.49 4.00 24.24
C GLU A 214 -8.69 5.33 24.28
N ASP A 215 -8.37 5.83 25.48
CA ASP A 215 -7.50 7.00 25.65
C ASP A 215 -6.02 6.66 25.38
N ASP A 216 -5.64 5.39 25.52
CA ASP A 216 -4.29 4.88 25.26
C ASP A 216 -4.06 4.56 23.77
N VAL A 217 -5.05 4.77 22.89
CA VAL A 217 -4.95 4.37 21.48
C VAL A 217 -3.81 5.10 20.78
N THR A 218 -3.01 4.35 20.04
CA THR A 218 -2.02 4.88 19.09
C THR A 218 -1.96 4.00 17.85
N TYR A 219 -1.13 4.38 16.89
CA TYR A 219 -1.00 3.70 15.61
C TYR A 219 0.47 3.44 15.29
N LEU A 220 0.73 2.33 14.62
CA LEU A 220 1.97 2.17 13.87
C LEU A 220 1.87 3.02 12.61
N ARG A 221 2.85 3.89 12.36
CA ARG A 221 2.80 4.84 11.24
C ARG A 221 2.59 4.14 9.88
N PRO A 222 1.64 4.62 9.03
CA PRO A 222 1.43 4.09 7.68
C PRO A 222 2.37 4.66 6.61
N GLU A 223 3.12 5.71 6.96
CA GLU A 223 4.15 6.38 6.17
C GLU A 223 5.19 7.03 7.10
N THR A 224 6.32 7.49 6.57
CA THR A 224 7.38 8.15 7.37
C THR A 224 7.31 9.68 7.32
N ALA A 225 6.71 10.26 6.27
CA ALA A 225 6.56 11.69 6.00
C ALA A 225 6.02 12.52 7.19
N GLN A 226 5.00 12.04 7.90
CA GLN A 226 4.36 12.80 8.99
C GLN A 226 5.32 13.23 10.10
N ALA A 227 6.34 12.41 10.37
CA ALA A 227 7.36 12.78 11.35
C ALA A 227 8.26 13.91 10.87
N ILE A 228 8.55 13.98 9.57
CA ILE A 228 9.33 15.05 8.97
C ILE A 228 8.58 16.37 9.11
N PHE A 229 7.30 16.41 8.76
CA PHE A 229 6.48 17.62 8.90
C PHE A 229 6.36 18.07 10.37
N ALA A 230 6.15 17.13 11.29
CA ALA A 230 6.07 17.45 12.72
C ALA A 230 7.40 17.97 13.30
N GLN A 231 8.54 17.57 12.72
CA GLN A 231 9.88 17.99 13.14
C GLN A 231 10.46 19.13 12.29
N PHE A 232 9.73 19.63 11.29
CA PHE A 232 10.21 20.64 10.35
C PHE A 232 10.87 21.83 11.06
N LYS A 233 10.17 22.47 12.01
CA LYS A 233 10.69 23.63 12.74
C LYS A 233 11.92 23.31 13.60
N ASN A 234 11.95 22.15 14.24
CA ASN A 234 13.11 21.73 15.05
C ASN A 234 14.35 21.54 14.17
N VAL A 235 14.20 20.91 13.01
CA VAL A 235 15.30 20.68 12.06
C VAL A 235 15.76 22.01 11.45
N PHE A 236 14.83 22.84 10.99
CA PHE A 236 15.11 24.17 10.45
C PHE A 236 15.91 25.04 11.43
N ASP A 237 15.42 25.15 12.67
CA ASP A 237 16.02 26.02 13.69
C ASP A 237 17.38 25.53 14.17
N SER A 238 17.55 24.21 14.33
CA SER A 238 18.81 23.63 14.82
C SER A 238 19.91 23.57 13.77
N SER A 239 19.55 23.43 12.49
CA SER A 239 20.51 23.19 11.41
C SER A 239 20.89 24.45 10.64
N ARG A 240 20.19 25.58 10.85
CA ARG A 240 20.44 26.88 10.19
C ARG A 240 20.42 26.80 8.66
N VAL A 241 19.63 25.89 8.12
CA VAL A 241 19.39 25.77 6.68
C VAL A 241 18.49 26.90 6.18
N LYS A 242 18.48 27.11 4.86
CA LYS A 242 17.57 28.05 4.19
C LYS A 242 16.76 27.29 3.16
N VAL A 243 15.55 27.78 2.88
CA VAL A 243 14.73 27.23 1.80
C VAL A 243 15.32 27.66 0.45
N PRO A 244 15.56 26.73 -0.50
CA PRO A 244 15.11 25.34 -0.49
C PRO A 244 16.03 24.37 0.25
N PHE A 245 15.43 23.41 0.97
CA PHE A 245 16.14 22.29 1.59
C PHE A 245 15.18 21.11 1.81
N GLY A 246 15.71 19.91 2.05
CA GLY A 246 14.91 18.73 2.34
C GLY A 246 15.30 18.01 3.62
N ILE A 247 14.43 17.11 4.03
CA ILE A 247 14.65 16.20 5.16
C ILE A 247 14.32 14.79 4.67
N GLY A 248 15.34 13.92 4.64
CA GLY A 248 15.22 12.52 4.26
C GLY A 248 15.09 11.60 5.47
N GLN A 249 14.27 10.57 5.35
CA GLN A 249 14.10 9.53 6.38
C GLN A 249 14.02 8.16 5.72
N ILE A 250 14.64 7.16 6.36
CA ILE A 250 14.44 5.76 6.02
C ILE A 250 13.93 5.02 7.25
N GLY A 251 12.78 4.36 7.14
CA GLY A 251 12.29 3.56 8.26
C GLY A 251 11.08 2.71 7.91
N LYS A 252 10.62 1.97 8.92
CA LYS A 252 9.46 1.09 8.78
C LYS A 252 8.15 1.87 8.70
N ALA A 253 7.23 1.34 7.93
CA ALA A 253 5.83 1.76 7.85
C ALA A 253 4.93 0.53 7.81
N PHE A 254 3.67 0.73 8.20
CA PHE A 254 2.74 -0.35 8.43
C PHE A 254 1.37 -0.05 7.81
N ARG A 255 0.89 -0.94 6.94
CA ARG A 255 -0.45 -0.85 6.36
C ARG A 255 -1.18 -2.15 6.61
N ASN A 256 -2.35 -2.10 7.20
CA ASN A 256 -3.18 -3.25 7.52
C ASN A 256 -3.88 -3.77 6.25
N GLU A 257 -3.07 -4.17 5.26
CA GLU A 257 -3.52 -4.58 3.95
C GLU A 257 -4.59 -5.68 4.04
N VAL A 258 -5.72 -5.44 3.35
CA VAL A 258 -6.89 -6.33 3.37
C VAL A 258 -6.53 -7.67 2.77
N THR A 259 -5.87 -7.64 1.61
CA THR A 259 -5.48 -8.85 0.88
C THR A 259 -4.02 -8.78 0.44
N PRO A 260 -3.07 -9.20 1.30
CA PRO A 260 -1.66 -9.33 0.91
C PRO A 260 -1.53 -10.25 -0.31
N LYS A 261 -0.82 -9.79 -1.33
CA LYS A 261 -0.65 -10.44 -2.65
C LYS A 261 0.70 -10.11 -3.24
N ASN A 262 1.09 -10.89 -4.25
CA ASN A 262 2.28 -10.66 -5.08
C ASN A 262 3.56 -10.52 -4.25
N PHE A 263 3.83 -11.44 -3.32
CA PHE A 263 5.07 -11.45 -2.52
C PHE A 263 5.26 -10.16 -1.69
N THR A 264 6.34 -9.41 -1.87
CA THR A 264 6.65 -8.20 -1.08
C THR A 264 5.84 -6.96 -1.45
N PHE A 265 5.08 -6.99 -2.54
CA PHE A 265 4.44 -5.81 -3.13
C PHE A 265 3.21 -5.31 -2.35
N ARG A 266 2.47 -6.22 -1.72
CA ARG A 266 1.35 -5.88 -0.82
C ARG A 266 1.64 -6.46 0.56
N SER A 267 2.59 -5.82 1.25
CA SER A 267 3.04 -6.21 2.59
C SER A 267 2.39 -5.34 3.66
N ARG A 268 2.28 -5.87 4.88
CA ARG A 268 1.76 -5.14 6.04
C ARG A 268 2.83 -4.40 6.82
N GLU A 269 4.07 -4.84 6.70
CA GLU A 269 5.25 -4.20 7.24
C GLU A 269 6.28 -4.09 6.12
N PHE A 270 6.77 -2.88 5.88
CA PHE A 270 7.78 -2.60 4.87
C PHE A 270 8.62 -1.40 5.30
N GLU A 271 9.65 -1.07 4.53
CA GLU A 271 10.46 0.13 4.74
C GLU A 271 10.27 1.07 3.57
N GLN A 272 10.23 2.36 3.88
CA GLN A 272 10.21 3.43 2.89
C GLN A 272 11.45 4.29 3.05
N MET A 273 11.82 4.93 1.94
CA MET A 273 12.85 5.95 1.86
C MET A 273 12.15 7.19 1.32
N GLU A 274 11.81 8.15 2.18
CA GLU A 274 11.03 9.34 1.82
C GLU A 274 11.87 10.59 2.02
N LEU A 275 11.65 11.57 1.14
CA LEU A 275 12.23 12.91 1.20
C LEU A 275 11.08 13.91 1.15
N GLU A 276 11.03 14.81 2.13
CA GLU A 276 10.22 16.02 2.02
C GLU A 276 11.14 17.18 1.68
N PHE A 277 10.98 17.76 0.48
CA PHE A 277 11.81 18.88 0.00
C PHE A 277 11.00 20.18 0.02
N PHE A 278 11.39 21.09 0.90
CA PHE A 278 10.71 22.34 1.16
C PHE A 278 11.25 23.42 0.24
N ILE A 279 10.34 24.10 -0.47
CA ILE A 279 10.64 25.18 -1.41
C ILE A 279 9.82 26.43 -1.07
N LYS A 280 10.22 27.57 -1.62
CA LYS A 280 9.41 28.80 -1.51
C LYS A 280 8.19 28.67 -2.42
N PRO A 281 7.02 29.24 -2.04
CA PRO A 281 5.89 29.33 -2.95
C PRO A 281 6.23 30.23 -4.14
N ASP A 282 5.56 30.01 -5.28
CA ASP A 282 5.85 30.72 -6.54
C ASP A 282 5.75 32.24 -6.37
N GLU A 283 4.81 32.72 -5.54
CA GLU A 283 4.64 34.15 -5.26
C GLU A 283 5.87 34.75 -4.60
N ALA A 284 6.52 34.02 -3.69
CA ALA A 284 7.76 34.47 -3.06
C ALA A 284 8.93 34.43 -4.05
N VAL A 285 8.98 33.42 -4.92
CA VAL A 285 9.98 33.31 -5.99
C VAL A 285 9.86 34.49 -6.97
N GLU A 286 8.65 34.82 -7.40
CA GLU A 286 8.37 35.97 -8.28
C GLU A 286 8.83 37.29 -7.62
N ILE A 287 8.56 37.49 -6.32
CA ILE A 287 8.98 38.70 -5.60
C ILE A 287 10.52 38.81 -5.52
N ILE A 288 11.21 37.70 -5.27
CA ILE A 288 12.67 37.68 -5.05
C ILE A 288 13.44 37.74 -6.38
N SER A 289 12.97 37.00 -7.39
CA SER A 289 13.69 36.76 -8.64
C SER A 289 13.12 37.54 -9.82
N GLY A 290 11.94 38.16 -9.69
CA GLY A 290 11.27 38.95 -10.72
C GLY A 290 10.48 38.15 -11.75
N GLU A 291 10.62 36.82 -11.73
CA GLU A 291 9.86 35.86 -12.55
C GLU A 291 9.92 34.47 -11.92
N VAL A 292 8.95 33.61 -12.28
CA VAL A 292 8.96 32.17 -11.99
C VAL A 292 9.19 31.39 -13.28
N ALA A 293 10.26 30.58 -13.29
CA ALA A 293 10.58 29.70 -14.41
C ALA A 293 9.47 28.68 -14.64
N LYS A 294 9.06 28.54 -15.91
CA LYS A 294 8.05 27.57 -16.35
C LYS A 294 8.73 26.39 -17.00
N TRP A 295 8.16 25.20 -16.81
CA TRP A 295 8.63 24.02 -17.49
C TRP A 295 8.43 24.14 -19.01
N HIS A 296 9.41 23.65 -19.76
CA HIS A 296 9.30 23.36 -21.17
C HIS A 296 10.17 22.15 -21.51
N GLU A 297 9.85 21.48 -22.62
CA GLU A 297 10.68 20.38 -23.10
C GLU A 297 12.11 20.89 -23.38
N GLY A 298 13.11 20.15 -22.87
CA GLY A 298 14.52 20.54 -22.96
C GLY A 298 14.98 21.61 -21.96
N ALA A 299 14.15 21.98 -20.97
CA ALA A 299 14.62 22.84 -19.88
C ALA A 299 15.80 22.20 -19.12
N ASP A 300 16.77 23.02 -18.72
CA ASP A 300 17.93 22.56 -17.98
C ASP A 300 17.57 22.24 -16.53
N LEU A 301 17.73 20.96 -16.15
CA LEU A 301 17.50 20.44 -14.79
C LEU A 301 18.82 20.04 -14.11
N SER A 302 19.98 20.42 -14.67
CA SER A 302 21.28 20.04 -14.12
C SER A 302 21.58 20.73 -12.79
N GLU A 303 21.25 22.01 -12.67
CA GLU A 303 21.49 22.82 -11.48
C GLU A 303 20.28 23.71 -11.11
N PRO A 304 19.86 23.73 -9.83
CA PRO A 304 18.80 24.61 -9.36
C PRO A 304 19.04 26.10 -9.61
N GLN A 305 18.00 26.80 -10.08
CA GLN A 305 18.06 28.25 -10.33
C GLN A 305 17.21 29.04 -9.32
N PRO A 306 17.58 30.31 -9.02
CA PRO A 306 16.85 31.13 -8.05
C PRO A 306 15.38 31.43 -8.41
N ASN A 307 15.03 31.37 -9.70
CA ASN A 307 13.67 31.61 -10.20
C ASN A 307 12.84 30.33 -10.34
N TRP A 308 13.32 29.17 -9.88
CA TRP A 308 12.56 27.93 -9.95
C TRP A 308 11.37 27.93 -9.00
N GLY A 309 10.16 27.84 -9.58
CA GLY A 309 8.93 27.51 -8.86
C GLY A 309 8.74 26.00 -8.69
N TRP A 310 7.60 25.61 -8.15
CA TRP A 310 7.29 24.20 -7.84
C TRP A 310 7.40 23.26 -9.05
N GLU A 311 7.03 23.72 -10.25
CA GLU A 311 6.99 22.87 -11.44
C GLU A 311 8.41 22.44 -11.86
N MET A 312 9.36 23.39 -11.84
CA MET A 312 10.77 23.10 -12.11
C MET A 312 11.38 22.19 -11.04
N TRP A 313 11.07 22.44 -9.75
CA TRP A 313 11.51 21.57 -8.65
C TRP A 313 10.96 20.14 -8.75
N HIS A 314 9.69 19.99 -9.12
CA HIS A 314 9.07 18.68 -9.32
C HIS A 314 9.74 17.91 -10.46
N ARG A 315 9.95 18.57 -11.60
CA ARG A 315 10.68 17.99 -12.76
C ARG A 315 12.12 17.63 -12.42
N TYR A 316 12.81 18.51 -11.69
CA TYR A 316 14.15 18.26 -11.19
C TYR A 316 14.20 16.99 -10.33
N TRP A 317 13.29 16.85 -9.35
CA TRP A 317 13.27 15.65 -8.51
C TRP A 317 12.95 14.38 -9.30
N VAL A 318 12.01 14.42 -10.25
CA VAL A 318 11.79 13.27 -11.16
C VAL A 318 13.09 12.88 -11.87
N ASP A 319 13.82 13.83 -12.45
CA ASP A 319 15.11 13.58 -13.11
C ASP A 319 16.19 13.03 -12.15
N GLN A 320 16.32 13.59 -10.95
CA GLN A 320 17.28 13.10 -9.95
C GLN A 320 16.97 11.66 -9.52
N ARG A 321 15.69 11.33 -9.30
CA ARG A 321 15.27 9.98 -8.92
C ARG A 321 15.44 8.98 -10.07
N THR A 322 15.15 9.39 -11.31
CA THR A 322 15.47 8.61 -12.51
C THR A 322 16.96 8.28 -12.61
N LYS A 323 17.84 9.28 -12.43
CA LYS A 323 19.30 9.08 -12.42
C LYS A 323 19.75 8.12 -11.32
N PHE A 324 19.14 8.17 -10.14
CA PHE A 324 19.42 7.21 -9.07
C PHE A 324 19.06 5.78 -9.49
N TYR A 325 17.86 5.54 -10.04
CA TYR A 325 17.46 4.21 -10.50
C TYR A 325 18.34 3.68 -11.64
N GLN A 326 18.71 4.55 -12.58
CA GLN A 326 19.69 4.22 -13.62
C GLN A 326 21.04 3.83 -13.01
N GLY A 327 21.52 4.58 -12.02
CA GLY A 327 22.78 4.32 -11.31
C GLY A 327 22.83 2.98 -10.56
N ILE A 328 21.68 2.47 -10.11
CA ILE A 328 21.58 1.14 -9.47
C ILE A 328 21.19 0.02 -10.45
N GLY A 329 21.14 0.32 -11.75
CA GLY A 329 20.96 -0.68 -12.82
C GLY A 329 19.53 -0.95 -13.28
N LEU A 330 18.58 -0.04 -13.02
CA LEU A 330 17.17 -0.19 -13.42
C LEU A 330 16.75 0.70 -14.61
N GLY A 331 17.67 1.38 -15.29
CA GLY A 331 17.34 2.42 -16.27
C GLY A 331 16.42 2.01 -17.44
N ASP A 332 16.61 0.80 -17.99
CA ASP A 332 15.93 0.36 -19.22
C ASP A 332 14.52 -0.19 -18.99
N VAL A 333 14.09 -0.31 -17.72
CA VAL A 333 12.82 -0.95 -17.34
C VAL A 333 11.85 -0.01 -16.63
N LEU A 334 12.17 1.29 -16.59
CA LEU A 334 11.33 2.29 -15.95
C LEU A 334 10.30 2.86 -16.93
N GLU A 335 9.06 2.94 -16.46
CA GLU A 335 7.99 3.70 -17.09
C GLU A 335 7.56 4.84 -16.16
N TYR A 336 6.93 5.88 -16.71
CA TYR A 336 6.50 7.04 -15.94
C TYR A 336 5.02 7.28 -16.16
N TYR A 337 4.26 7.25 -15.08
CA TYR A 337 2.86 7.61 -15.10
C TYR A 337 2.65 8.98 -14.46
N TRP A 338 2.31 9.95 -15.30
CA TRP A 338 1.91 11.29 -14.87
C TRP A 338 0.43 11.24 -14.50
N GLN A 339 0.13 11.28 -13.20
CA GLN A 339 -1.23 11.12 -12.71
C GLN A 339 -2.17 12.20 -13.27
N THR A 340 -3.39 11.78 -13.61
CA THR A 340 -4.42 12.70 -14.09
C THR A 340 -5.09 13.40 -12.90
N PRO A 341 -5.83 14.51 -13.12
CA PRO A 341 -6.56 15.17 -12.02
C PRO A 341 -7.54 14.26 -11.26
N ALA A 342 -8.00 13.15 -11.86
CA ALA A 342 -8.87 12.20 -11.20
C ALA A 342 -8.12 11.25 -10.24
N ASP A 343 -6.84 11.03 -10.49
CA ASP A 343 -5.99 10.11 -9.73
C ASP A 343 -5.22 10.82 -8.61
N LEU A 344 -5.02 12.13 -8.75
CA LEU A 344 -4.32 12.95 -7.75
C LEU A 344 -5.02 12.91 -6.40
N ALA A 345 -4.23 12.74 -5.35
CA ALA A 345 -4.68 13.03 -3.99
C ALA A 345 -5.18 14.49 -3.89
N HIS A 346 -6.20 14.73 -3.09
CA HIS A 346 -6.86 16.03 -2.96
C HIS A 346 -5.93 17.21 -2.60
N TYR A 347 -4.74 16.93 -2.06
CA TYR A 347 -3.72 17.91 -1.69
C TYR A 347 -2.57 18.04 -2.71
N ALA A 348 -2.49 17.17 -3.72
CA ALA A 348 -1.39 17.14 -4.67
C ALA A 348 -1.65 18.05 -5.89
N ARG A 349 -0.69 18.90 -6.24
CA ARG A 349 -0.66 19.70 -7.48
C ARG A 349 -0.24 18.86 -8.69
N ALA A 350 0.65 17.89 -8.47
CA ALA A 350 1.10 16.92 -9.45
C ALA A 350 1.69 15.70 -8.73
N CYS A 351 1.66 14.55 -9.39
CA CYS A 351 2.38 13.34 -8.95
C CYS A 351 2.85 12.56 -10.16
N VAL A 352 4.06 12.02 -10.08
CA VAL A 352 4.61 11.07 -11.05
C VAL A 352 4.94 9.79 -10.32
N ASP A 353 4.41 8.69 -10.84
CA ASP A 353 4.78 7.36 -10.39
C ASP A 353 5.87 6.83 -11.32
N ILE A 354 7.04 6.54 -10.75
CA ILE A 354 8.09 5.77 -11.42
C ILE A 354 7.68 4.30 -11.29
N LEU A 355 7.37 3.70 -12.43
CA LEU A 355 6.87 2.34 -12.53
C LEU A 355 7.96 1.39 -13.05
N CYS A 356 7.84 0.11 -12.73
CA CYS A 356 8.71 -0.95 -13.24
C CYS A 356 7.88 -2.15 -13.69
N GLU A 357 8.26 -2.76 -14.80
CA GLU A 357 7.64 -4.00 -15.29
C GLU A 357 8.10 -5.19 -14.44
N PHE A 358 7.15 -5.88 -13.82
CA PHE A 358 7.36 -7.13 -13.10
C PHE A 358 6.66 -8.29 -13.82
N PRO A 359 7.00 -9.56 -13.50
CA PRO A 359 6.37 -10.72 -14.15
C PRO A 359 4.84 -10.83 -13.98
N PHE A 360 4.22 -10.02 -13.11
CA PHE A 360 2.78 -10.01 -12.92
C PHE A 360 2.12 -8.69 -13.32
N GLY A 361 2.88 -7.76 -13.92
CA GLY A 361 2.41 -6.46 -14.36
C GLY A 361 3.35 -5.33 -13.96
N THR A 362 3.04 -4.14 -14.44
CA THR A 362 3.73 -2.89 -14.09
C THR A 362 3.24 -2.40 -12.72
N GLU A 363 4.16 -2.14 -11.80
CA GLU A 363 3.86 -1.62 -10.46
C GLU A 363 4.76 -0.43 -10.11
N GLU A 364 4.29 0.38 -9.16
CA GLU A 364 5.00 1.56 -8.64
C GLU A 364 6.24 1.17 -7.83
N LEU A 365 7.35 1.88 -8.08
CA LEU A 365 8.55 1.90 -7.25
C LEU A 365 8.60 3.13 -6.33
N GLU A 366 8.28 4.30 -6.87
CA GLU A 366 8.37 5.59 -6.17
C GLU A 366 7.42 6.63 -6.76
N GLY A 367 6.62 7.27 -5.91
CA GLY A 367 5.81 8.44 -6.25
C GLY A 367 6.51 9.76 -5.90
N ILE A 368 6.63 10.67 -6.86
CA ILE A 368 7.16 12.03 -6.69
C ILE A 368 6.00 13.01 -6.75
N ALA A 369 5.56 13.50 -5.58
CA ALA A 369 4.38 14.36 -5.46
C ALA A 369 4.76 15.81 -5.11
N ALA A 370 4.09 16.77 -5.74
CA ALA A 370 4.11 18.18 -5.35
C ALA A 370 2.87 18.48 -4.50
N ARG A 371 3.02 18.66 -3.19
CA ARG A 371 1.91 18.69 -2.20
C ARG A 371 1.48 20.09 -1.73
N GLY A 372 2.07 21.14 -2.31
CA GLY A 372 1.83 22.51 -1.86
C GLY A 372 2.25 22.73 -0.41
N ASP A 373 1.44 23.45 0.37
CA ASP A 373 1.66 23.73 1.79
C ASP A 373 0.79 22.88 2.72
N PHE A 374 0.01 21.94 2.17
CA PHE A 374 -1.06 21.22 2.87
C PHE A 374 -0.58 20.62 4.19
N ASP A 375 0.52 19.87 4.17
CA ASP A 375 1.00 19.11 5.32
C ASP A 375 1.43 20.01 6.49
N LEU A 376 2.26 21.02 6.23
CA LEU A 376 2.69 21.97 7.25
C LEU A 376 1.51 22.79 7.77
N SER A 377 0.60 23.21 6.90
CA SER A 377 -0.61 23.96 7.26
C SER A 377 -1.57 23.12 8.13
N GLN A 378 -1.74 21.82 7.84
CA GLN A 378 -2.54 20.93 8.69
C GLN A 378 -1.92 20.75 10.08
N HIS A 379 -0.61 20.51 10.15
CA HIS A 379 0.09 20.36 11.44
C HIS A 379 0.06 21.65 12.25
N GLN A 380 0.27 22.81 11.61
CA GLN A 380 0.16 24.11 12.27
C GLN A 380 -1.24 24.31 12.87
N LYS A 381 -2.28 24.05 12.07
CA LYS A 381 -3.68 24.20 12.50
C LYS A 381 -4.04 23.32 13.70
N HIS A 382 -3.64 22.05 13.68
CA HIS A 382 -4.01 21.09 14.73
C HIS A 382 -3.13 21.16 15.98
N SER A 383 -1.84 21.47 15.83
CA SER A 383 -0.92 21.59 16.96
C SER A 383 -0.94 22.96 17.63
N THR A 384 -1.46 23.99 16.95
CA THR A 384 -1.39 25.41 17.33
C THR A 384 0.04 25.96 17.41
N LYS A 385 1.02 25.24 16.85
CA LYS A 385 2.42 25.67 16.75
C LYS A 385 2.70 26.19 15.36
N SER A 386 3.35 27.35 15.27
CA SER A 386 3.74 27.90 13.98
C SER A 386 4.78 27.00 13.31
N GLN A 387 4.52 26.66 12.04
CA GLN A 387 5.44 26.03 11.11
C GLN A 387 5.89 27.03 10.03
N GLU A 388 5.52 28.29 10.16
CA GLU A 388 5.94 29.36 9.26
C GLU A 388 7.43 29.68 9.44
N ILE A 389 8.05 30.04 8.32
CA ILE A 389 9.39 30.61 8.28
C ILE A 389 9.24 32.08 7.90
N PHE A 390 9.95 32.94 8.63
CA PHE A 390 10.03 34.35 8.34
C PHE A 390 11.45 34.62 7.82
N ASP A 391 11.55 34.94 6.53
CA ASP A 391 12.79 35.45 5.92
C ASP A 391 12.84 36.98 6.01
#